data_AF-A0A3D2SZ78-F1
#
_entry.id   AF-A0A3D2SZ78-F1
#
_cell.length_a   1.000
_cell.length_b   1.000
_cell.length_c   1.000
_cell.angle_alpha   90.00
_cell.angle_beta   90.00
_cell.angle_gamma   90.00
#
_symmetry.space_group_name_H-M   'P 1'
#
loop_
_entity.id
_entity.type
_entity.pdbx_description
1 polymer ?
#
loop_
_entity_poly.entity_id
_entity_poly.type
_entity_poly.pdbx_seq_one_letter_code
_entity_poly.pdbx_strand_id
1 'polypeptide(L)'
;MWDSRFTSVAFDPFNNAQGFLFPEPEGSSLSHMEHLLGAQAFTPVVNRVEMAGFQFSGDNDAMRDEVVQRVNAIDEYRRLFGEVFADIRAGALLRYEHLALALAEFQFTLIRADAPIDRFARGETDAMTVDQKRGALLFFTPDVRPPACAECHKVDAYANEMFSDFEPHVLAVPQVLPAFRNMRFNGPGEDEDYGLEQQTGNEADRYKFRTSPLRNLAFQPAFMHNGAYVCLEDAVRHHLEVYDFARSYELDKLDPDLRASVGPVEPMLGRVQELINSSRPLPDEEFDQVLDFVRNALTDPGAHPDSLRALVPASLPSGLPLHHFEWGIQSPKGC
;
A
#
# COMPACT_ATOMS: atom_id res chain seq x y z
N MET A 1 -1.16 -5.16 -2.06
CA MET A 1 -2.35 -4.28 -2.04
C MET A 1 -2.99 -4.36 -0.66
N TRP A 2 -3.67 -3.30 -0.20
CA TRP A 2 -4.32 -3.28 1.13
C TRP A 2 -5.60 -4.11 1.20
N ASP A 3 -6.27 -4.35 0.07
CA ASP A 3 -7.47 -5.17 -0.05
C ASP A 3 -7.17 -6.66 -0.29
N SER A 4 -5.89 -7.05 -0.23
CA SER A 4 -5.42 -8.43 -0.50
C SER A 4 -5.89 -9.00 -1.85
N ARG A 5 -6.10 -8.16 -2.87
CA ARG A 5 -6.43 -8.59 -4.25
C ARG A 5 -5.51 -9.70 -4.77
N PHE A 6 -4.26 -9.72 -4.35
CA PHE A 6 -3.32 -10.79 -4.69
C PHE A 6 -2.51 -11.22 -3.48
N THR A 7 -2.18 -12.51 -3.42
CA THR A 7 -1.41 -13.10 -2.31
C THR A 7 -0.56 -14.29 -2.75
N SER A 8 0.47 -14.59 -1.97
CA SER A 8 1.19 -15.87 -2.05
C SER A 8 0.53 -16.88 -1.13
N VAL A 9 0.17 -18.05 -1.68
CA VAL A 9 -0.43 -19.14 -0.89
C VAL A 9 0.56 -19.67 0.16
N ALA A 10 1.86 -19.60 -0.15
CA ALA A 10 2.92 -19.97 0.77
C ALA A 10 3.19 -18.92 1.86
N PHE A 11 2.50 -17.77 1.82
CA PHE A 11 2.76 -16.60 2.67
C PHE A 11 4.17 -16.01 2.52
N ASP A 12 4.85 -16.36 1.43
CA ASP A 12 6.15 -15.86 1.03
C ASP A 12 6.06 -15.37 -0.44
N PRO A 13 6.04 -14.04 -0.69
CA PRO A 13 6.05 -13.47 -2.03
C PRO A 13 7.21 -13.87 -2.94
N PHE A 14 8.29 -14.50 -2.47
CA PHE A 14 9.37 -15.04 -3.30
C PHE A 14 9.24 -16.55 -3.55
N ASN A 15 8.20 -17.19 -3.01
CA ASN A 15 7.96 -18.61 -3.15
C ASN A 15 6.66 -18.87 -3.90
N ASN A 16 6.79 -19.25 -5.18
CA ASN A 16 5.66 -19.61 -6.03
C ASN A 16 5.30 -21.10 -5.98
N ALA A 17 5.90 -21.92 -5.11
CA ALA A 17 5.70 -23.37 -5.12
C ALA A 17 4.25 -23.81 -4.83
N GLN A 18 3.49 -23.00 -4.08
CA GLN A 18 2.06 -23.20 -3.83
C GLN A 18 1.17 -22.31 -4.72
N GLY A 19 1.79 -21.52 -5.59
CA GLY A 19 1.14 -20.56 -6.47
C GLY A 19 0.79 -19.22 -5.82
N PHE A 20 0.31 -18.33 -6.66
CA PHE A 20 -0.23 -17.03 -6.30
C PHE A 20 -1.71 -16.99 -6.63
N LEU A 21 -2.48 -16.30 -5.80
CA LEU A 21 -3.91 -16.09 -6.02
C LEU A 21 -4.15 -14.64 -6.40
N PHE A 22 -4.92 -14.44 -7.46
CA PHE A 22 -5.36 -13.16 -8.01
C PHE A 22 -6.89 -13.17 -8.18
N PRO A 23 -7.52 -12.00 -8.36
CA PRO A 23 -8.95 -11.94 -8.66
C PRO A 23 -9.23 -12.65 -9.98
N GLU A 24 -10.45 -13.13 -10.15
CA GLU A 24 -10.89 -13.63 -11.46
C GLU A 24 -10.82 -12.51 -12.52
N PRO A 25 -10.46 -12.82 -13.78
CA PRO A 25 -10.28 -14.16 -14.34
C PRO A 25 -8.88 -14.78 -14.15
N GLU A 26 -7.92 -14.07 -13.53
CA GLU A 26 -6.55 -14.56 -13.41
C GLU A 26 -6.44 -15.79 -12.51
N GLY A 27 -7.13 -15.82 -11.38
CA GLY A 27 -7.07 -16.91 -10.41
C GLY A 27 -5.62 -17.27 -10.05
N SER A 28 -5.16 -18.47 -10.46
CA SER A 28 -3.77 -18.92 -10.25
C SER A 28 -2.87 -18.89 -11.49
N SER A 29 -3.36 -18.35 -12.62
CA SER A 29 -2.65 -18.36 -13.92
C SER A 29 -1.27 -17.69 -13.88
N LEU A 30 -1.07 -16.71 -13.00
CA LEU A 30 0.18 -15.97 -12.86
C LEU A 30 1.22 -16.64 -11.93
N SER A 31 0.93 -17.84 -11.43
CA SER A 31 1.84 -18.61 -10.56
C SER A 31 3.13 -19.06 -11.23
N HIS A 32 3.22 -18.93 -12.56
CA HIS A 32 4.44 -19.23 -13.31
C HIS A 32 5.53 -18.16 -13.11
N MET A 33 5.18 -16.97 -12.62
CA MET A 33 6.14 -15.93 -12.28
C MET A 33 6.96 -16.32 -11.04
N GLU A 34 8.21 -15.91 -10.98
CA GLU A 34 9.14 -16.32 -9.91
C GLU A 34 8.75 -15.76 -8.54
N HIS A 35 8.22 -14.54 -8.50
CA HIS A 35 7.80 -13.86 -7.28
C HIS A 35 6.50 -13.07 -7.51
N LEU A 36 5.76 -12.84 -6.42
CA LEU A 36 4.45 -12.20 -6.42
C LEU A 36 4.49 -10.80 -7.02
N LEU A 37 5.60 -10.06 -6.86
CA LEU A 37 5.76 -8.73 -7.44
C LEU A 37 5.76 -8.75 -8.97
N GLY A 38 6.34 -9.78 -9.59
CA GLY A 38 6.33 -9.95 -11.04
C GLY A 38 4.93 -10.33 -11.52
N ALA A 39 4.25 -11.22 -10.79
CA ALA A 39 2.85 -11.52 -11.05
C ALA A 39 1.95 -10.28 -10.91
N GLN A 40 2.18 -9.46 -9.89
CA GLN A 40 1.40 -8.25 -9.61
C GLN A 40 1.43 -7.26 -10.78
N ALA A 41 2.55 -7.16 -11.49
CA ALA A 41 2.70 -6.26 -12.62
C ALA A 41 1.67 -6.51 -13.76
N PHE A 42 1.05 -7.69 -13.81
CA PHE A 42 0.02 -8.03 -14.80
C PHE A 42 -1.36 -7.40 -14.53
N THR A 43 -1.59 -6.85 -13.34
CA THR A 43 -2.92 -6.37 -12.93
C THR A 43 -3.19 -4.90 -13.29
N PRO A 44 -2.29 -3.92 -13.05
CA PRO A 44 -2.62 -2.52 -13.28
C PRO A 44 -2.98 -2.17 -14.72
N VAL A 45 -2.35 -2.85 -15.69
CA VAL A 45 -2.61 -2.64 -17.12
C VAL A 45 -3.97 -3.11 -17.60
N VAL A 46 -4.62 -4.03 -16.86
CA VAL A 46 -5.92 -4.59 -17.24
C VAL A 46 -7.06 -3.99 -16.43
N ASN A 47 -6.75 -3.31 -15.33
CA ASN A 47 -7.75 -2.71 -14.48
C ASN A 47 -8.29 -1.40 -15.08
N ARG A 48 -9.61 -1.36 -15.28
CA ARG A 48 -10.37 -0.26 -15.90
C ARG A 48 -10.23 1.06 -15.15
N VAL A 49 -10.05 1.02 -13.84
CA VAL A 49 -9.88 2.22 -13.01
C VAL A 49 -8.43 2.60 -12.78
N GLU A 50 -7.48 1.83 -13.34
CA GLU A 50 -6.06 2.09 -13.28
C GLU A 50 -5.55 2.45 -14.69
N MET A 51 -4.74 1.61 -15.35
CA MET A 51 -4.09 1.98 -16.61
C MET A 51 -4.91 1.65 -17.86
N ALA A 52 -5.83 0.67 -17.81
CA ALA A 52 -6.57 0.23 -19.00
C ALA A 52 -7.52 1.31 -19.52
N GLY A 53 -8.12 2.06 -18.59
CA GLY A 53 -9.21 2.98 -18.87
C GLY A 53 -10.45 2.28 -19.44
N PHE A 54 -11.45 3.09 -19.79
CA PHE A 54 -12.78 2.62 -20.23
C PHE A 54 -12.97 2.56 -21.74
N GLN A 55 -11.96 2.99 -22.51
CA GLN A 55 -12.08 3.12 -23.98
C GLN A 55 -11.66 1.86 -24.74
N PHE A 56 -10.70 1.09 -24.21
CA PHE A 56 -10.20 -0.10 -24.89
C PHE A 56 -11.21 -1.25 -24.79
N SER A 57 -11.61 -1.85 -25.90
CA SER A 57 -12.45 -3.05 -25.91
C SER A 57 -11.57 -4.31 -25.90
N GLY A 58 -11.78 -5.21 -24.96
CA GLY A 58 -11.01 -6.46 -24.86
C GLY A 58 -11.07 -7.05 -23.45
N ASP A 59 -10.63 -8.30 -23.35
CA ASP A 59 -10.33 -8.97 -22.10
C ASP A 59 -8.91 -8.60 -21.61
N ASN A 60 -8.50 -9.20 -20.50
CA ASN A 60 -7.23 -8.90 -19.85
C ASN A 60 -6.02 -9.25 -20.73
N ASP A 61 -6.11 -10.31 -21.53
CA ASP A 61 -5.03 -10.71 -22.43
C ASP A 61 -4.91 -9.76 -23.62
N ALA A 62 -6.03 -9.37 -24.23
CA ALA A 62 -6.02 -8.37 -25.31
C ALA A 62 -5.41 -7.02 -24.86
N MET A 63 -5.64 -6.62 -23.60
CA MET A 63 -5.03 -5.39 -23.03
C MET A 63 -3.52 -5.52 -22.86
N ARG A 64 -3.04 -6.67 -22.36
CA ARG A 64 -1.60 -6.94 -22.21
C ARG A 64 -0.91 -7.02 -23.56
N ASP A 65 -1.54 -7.66 -24.55
CA ASP A 65 -1.04 -7.75 -25.91
C ASP A 65 -0.94 -6.37 -26.56
N GLU A 66 -1.92 -5.49 -26.37
CA GLU A 66 -1.86 -4.10 -26.85
C GLU A 66 -0.66 -3.34 -26.24
N VAL A 67 -0.43 -3.47 -24.93
CA VAL A 67 0.73 -2.85 -24.27
C VAL A 67 2.04 -3.40 -24.87
N VAL A 68 2.15 -4.71 -24.99
CA VAL A 68 3.33 -5.39 -25.56
C VAL A 68 3.55 -4.99 -27.02
N GLN A 69 2.49 -4.84 -27.81
CA GLN A 69 2.58 -4.37 -29.19
C GLN A 69 3.15 -2.95 -29.26
N ARG A 70 2.68 -2.04 -28.40
CA ARG A 70 3.19 -0.66 -28.32
C ARG A 70 4.67 -0.63 -27.94
N VAL A 71 5.09 -1.45 -26.97
CA VAL A 71 6.50 -1.53 -26.55
C VAL A 71 7.36 -2.14 -27.66
N ASN A 72 6.90 -3.22 -28.32
CA ASN A 72 7.60 -3.83 -29.44
C ASN A 72 7.74 -2.89 -30.64
N ALA A 73 6.85 -1.93 -30.83
CA ALA A 73 6.91 -0.96 -31.92
C ALA A 73 8.00 0.12 -31.75
N ILE A 74 8.69 0.14 -30.60
CA ILE A 74 9.75 1.10 -30.29
C ILE A 74 11.10 0.38 -30.32
N ASP A 75 11.90 0.65 -31.36
CA ASP A 75 13.20 -0.01 -31.59
C ASP A 75 14.16 0.13 -30.41
N GLU A 76 14.14 1.28 -29.73
CA GLU A 76 15.00 1.50 -28.57
C GLU A 76 14.61 0.60 -27.38
N TYR A 77 13.32 0.37 -27.13
CA TYR A 77 12.92 -0.61 -26.12
C TYR A 77 13.33 -2.02 -26.52
N ARG A 78 13.12 -2.44 -27.78
CA ARG A 78 13.60 -3.74 -28.26
C ARG A 78 15.10 -3.92 -28.01
N ARG A 79 15.90 -2.89 -28.29
CA ARG A 79 17.34 -2.88 -28.06
C ARG A 79 17.68 -3.01 -26.57
N LEU A 80 17.09 -2.19 -25.70
CA LEU A 80 17.34 -2.21 -24.25
C LEU A 80 16.95 -3.56 -23.63
N PHE A 81 15.81 -4.12 -24.01
CA PHE A 81 15.41 -5.46 -23.55
C PHE A 81 16.37 -6.54 -24.09
N GLY A 82 16.87 -6.41 -25.33
CA GLY A 82 17.89 -7.31 -25.88
C GLY A 82 19.24 -7.28 -25.14
N GLU A 83 19.56 -6.21 -24.40
CA GLU A 83 20.75 -6.16 -23.54
C GLU A 83 20.65 -7.10 -22.33
N VAL A 84 19.43 -7.40 -21.88
CA VAL A 84 19.17 -8.19 -20.67
C VAL A 84 18.64 -9.59 -21.01
N PHE A 85 17.73 -9.70 -21.99
CA PHE A 85 17.04 -10.94 -22.34
C PHE A 85 17.61 -11.56 -23.63
N ALA A 86 18.10 -12.80 -23.52
CA ALA A 86 18.81 -13.49 -24.60
C ALA A 86 17.91 -13.84 -25.80
N ASP A 87 16.65 -14.18 -25.57
CA ASP A 87 15.68 -14.47 -26.62
C ASP A 87 15.30 -13.22 -27.42
N ILE A 88 15.13 -12.08 -26.75
CA ILE A 88 14.92 -10.78 -27.42
C ILE A 88 16.14 -10.40 -28.27
N ARG A 89 17.36 -10.60 -27.74
CA ARG A 89 18.60 -10.43 -28.50
C ARG A 89 18.67 -11.33 -29.73
N ALA A 90 18.14 -12.55 -29.63
CA ALA A 90 18.07 -13.52 -30.72
C ALA A 90 16.96 -13.19 -31.75
N GLY A 91 16.18 -12.12 -31.55
CA GLY A 91 15.17 -11.63 -32.48
C GLY A 91 13.74 -11.98 -32.10
N ALA A 92 13.48 -12.56 -30.93
CA ALA A 92 12.11 -12.74 -30.44
C ALA A 92 11.39 -11.40 -30.21
N LEU A 93 10.06 -11.44 -30.20
CA LEU A 93 9.26 -10.31 -29.75
C LEU A 93 9.22 -10.29 -28.21
N LEU A 94 9.12 -9.09 -27.62
CA LEU A 94 8.80 -9.00 -26.20
C LEU A 94 7.44 -9.64 -25.96
N ARG A 95 7.35 -10.37 -24.86
CA ARG A 95 6.13 -10.84 -24.22
C ARG A 95 5.91 -10.10 -22.90
N TYR A 96 4.69 -10.12 -22.36
CA TYR A 96 4.35 -9.35 -21.15
C TYR A 96 5.20 -9.74 -19.94
N GLU A 97 5.65 -11.00 -19.83
CA GLU A 97 6.52 -11.46 -18.74
C GLU A 97 7.82 -10.65 -18.66
N HIS A 98 8.39 -10.24 -19.80
CA HIS A 98 9.61 -9.43 -19.81
C HIS A 98 9.36 -8.05 -19.18
N LEU A 99 8.21 -7.44 -19.49
CA LEU A 99 7.82 -6.13 -18.94
C LEU A 99 7.60 -6.27 -17.43
N ALA A 100 6.89 -7.32 -17.02
CA ALA A 100 6.61 -7.62 -15.62
C ALA A 100 7.89 -7.84 -14.79
N LEU A 101 8.83 -8.62 -15.32
CA LEU A 101 10.13 -8.84 -14.68
C LEU A 101 10.94 -7.54 -14.59
N ALA A 102 11.02 -6.74 -15.66
CA ALA A 102 11.75 -5.47 -15.65
C ALA A 102 11.18 -4.48 -14.62
N LEU A 103 9.84 -4.42 -14.48
CA LEU A 103 9.18 -3.60 -13.46
C LEU A 103 9.50 -4.07 -12.04
N ALA A 104 9.44 -5.37 -11.80
CA ALA A 104 9.75 -5.92 -10.49
C ALA A 104 11.22 -5.72 -10.09
N GLU A 105 12.16 -5.94 -11.01
CA GLU A 105 13.58 -5.67 -10.80
C GLU A 105 13.83 -4.20 -10.46
N PHE A 106 13.18 -3.27 -11.18
CA PHE A 106 13.24 -1.86 -10.82
C PHE A 106 12.74 -1.61 -9.40
N GLN A 107 11.59 -2.20 -9.02
CA GLN A 107 11.03 -2.06 -7.67
C GLN A 107 11.95 -2.64 -6.57
N PHE A 108 12.68 -3.72 -6.83
CA PHE A 108 13.69 -4.24 -5.89
C PHE A 108 14.85 -3.26 -5.67
N THR A 109 15.19 -2.42 -6.64
CA THR A 109 16.19 -1.35 -6.44
C THR A 109 15.71 -0.21 -5.52
N LEU A 110 14.40 -0.13 -5.26
CA LEU A 110 13.79 0.93 -4.45
C LEU A 110 13.78 0.62 -2.95
N ILE A 111 14.36 -0.50 -2.52
CA ILE A 111 14.47 -0.85 -1.10
C ILE A 111 15.28 0.22 -0.36
N ARG A 112 14.76 0.67 0.78
CA ARG A 112 15.32 1.68 1.68
C ARG A 112 15.23 1.16 3.11
N ALA A 113 16.38 1.06 3.79
CA ALA A 113 16.54 0.41 5.10
C ALA A 113 17.65 1.09 5.94
N ASP A 114 17.67 2.43 5.94
CA ASP A 114 18.56 3.29 6.71
C ASP A 114 17.78 4.32 7.55
N ALA A 115 16.58 3.97 8.01
CA ALA A 115 15.85 4.76 9.00
C ALA A 115 16.58 4.76 10.36
N PRO A 116 16.31 5.72 11.27
CA PRO A 116 16.87 5.73 12.61
C PRO A 116 16.76 4.39 13.36
N ILE A 117 15.63 3.68 13.24
CA ILE A 117 15.45 2.35 13.84
C ILE A 117 16.41 1.31 13.25
N ASP A 118 16.70 1.37 11.96
CA ASP A 118 17.60 0.44 11.27
C ASP A 118 19.05 0.65 11.73
N ARG A 119 19.47 1.92 11.85
CA ARG A 119 20.79 2.28 12.40
C ARG A 119 20.91 1.87 13.87
N PHE A 120 19.86 2.12 14.66
CA PHE A 120 19.81 1.70 16.06
C PHE A 120 19.94 0.18 16.20
N ALA A 121 19.21 -0.59 15.38
CA ALA A 121 19.30 -2.06 15.35
C ALA A 121 20.70 -2.57 14.96
N ARG A 122 21.44 -1.81 14.12
CA ARG A 122 22.84 -2.06 13.78
C ARG A 122 23.86 -1.62 14.84
N GLY A 123 23.42 -1.09 15.98
CA GLY A 123 24.26 -0.74 17.12
C GLY A 123 24.60 0.75 17.24
N GLU A 124 24.11 1.60 16.35
CA GLU A 124 24.23 3.06 16.46
C GLU A 124 23.20 3.57 17.48
N THR A 125 23.48 3.36 18.77
CA THR A 125 22.51 3.60 19.85
C THR A 125 22.03 5.05 19.97
N ASP A 126 22.74 6.01 19.38
CA ASP A 126 22.41 7.43 19.32
C ASP A 126 21.62 7.83 18.06
N ALA A 127 21.37 6.89 17.12
CA ALA A 127 20.59 7.15 15.91
C ALA A 127 19.13 7.50 16.20
N MET A 128 18.58 7.03 17.34
CA MET A 128 17.25 7.40 17.84
C MET A 128 17.35 8.32 19.05
N THR A 129 16.47 9.31 19.10
CA THR A 129 16.31 10.19 20.27
C THR A 129 15.77 9.42 21.48
N VAL A 130 15.82 10.04 22.67
CA VAL A 130 15.24 9.44 23.88
C VAL A 130 13.73 9.26 23.73
N ASP A 131 13.04 10.23 23.14
CA ASP A 131 11.59 10.19 22.96
C ASP A 131 11.17 9.17 21.89
N GLN A 132 11.95 9.02 20.81
CA GLN A 132 11.74 7.93 19.85
C GLN A 132 11.89 6.55 20.49
N LYS A 133 12.84 6.38 21.42
CA LYS A 133 13.00 5.11 22.15
C LYS A 133 11.85 4.86 23.11
N ARG A 134 11.34 5.90 23.79
CA ARG A 134 10.14 5.78 24.64
C ARG A 134 8.92 5.43 23.81
N GLY A 135 8.74 6.08 22.66
CA GLY A 135 7.69 5.76 21.68
C GLY A 135 7.79 4.32 21.17
N ALA A 136 9.00 3.84 20.87
CA ALA A 136 9.23 2.46 20.48
C ALA A 136 8.83 1.47 21.60
N LEU A 137 9.16 1.78 22.87
CA LEU A 137 8.73 0.96 23.99
C LEU A 137 7.20 0.94 24.12
N LEU A 138 6.53 2.07 23.99
CA LEU A 138 5.06 2.13 24.00
C LEU A 138 4.46 1.34 22.82
N PHE A 139 5.07 1.41 21.64
CA PHE A 139 4.62 0.71 20.44
C PHE A 139 4.75 -0.82 20.56
N PHE A 140 5.88 -1.31 21.10
CA PHE A 140 6.23 -2.73 21.13
C PHE A 140 5.79 -3.47 22.39
N THR A 141 5.42 -2.79 23.48
CA THR A 141 5.22 -3.45 24.78
C THR A 141 3.73 -3.58 25.13
N PRO A 142 3.03 -4.65 24.70
CA PRO A 142 1.60 -4.87 24.97
C PRO A 142 1.25 -4.85 26.46
N ASP A 143 2.17 -5.30 27.32
CA ASP A 143 1.91 -5.56 28.74
C ASP A 143 2.00 -4.30 29.62
N VAL A 144 2.52 -3.18 29.11
CA VAL A 144 2.71 -1.96 29.92
C VAL A 144 1.46 -1.09 29.91
N ARG A 145 0.88 -0.82 28.73
CA ARG A 145 -0.46 -0.23 28.53
C ARG A 145 -0.94 -0.50 27.10
N PRO A 146 -2.20 -0.89 26.87
CA PRO A 146 -2.77 -0.84 25.53
C PRO A 146 -2.72 0.61 24.99
N PRO A 147 -2.50 0.79 23.67
CA PRO A 147 -2.60 -0.20 22.61
C PRO A 147 -1.34 -1.06 22.41
N ALA A 148 -1.56 -2.30 22.01
CA ALA A 148 -0.49 -3.16 21.51
C ALA A 148 -0.33 -2.96 20.00
N CYS A 149 0.21 -1.81 19.55
CA CYS A 149 0.40 -1.52 18.13
C CYS A 149 1.12 -2.66 17.39
N ALA A 150 2.12 -3.25 18.06
CA ALA A 150 2.88 -4.40 17.59
C ALA A 150 2.10 -5.74 17.59
N GLU A 151 0.80 -5.79 17.88
CA GLU A 151 -0.02 -6.99 17.66
C GLU A 151 -0.38 -7.17 16.18
N CYS A 152 -0.57 -6.07 15.45
CA CYS A 152 -0.75 -6.11 14.00
C CYS A 152 0.50 -5.57 13.29
N HIS A 153 1.09 -4.49 13.80
CA HIS A 153 2.29 -3.90 13.21
C HIS A 153 3.58 -4.57 13.70
N LYS A 154 3.65 -5.87 13.44
CA LYS A 154 4.70 -6.77 13.93
C LYS A 154 6.02 -6.62 13.19
N VAL A 155 7.09 -6.88 13.93
CA VAL A 155 8.42 -7.15 13.40
C VAL A 155 8.69 -8.64 13.65
N ASP A 156 8.29 -9.49 12.73
CA ASP A 156 8.43 -10.96 12.85
C ASP A 156 8.66 -11.63 11.50
N ALA A 157 9.39 -12.75 11.54
CA ALA A 157 9.61 -13.71 10.46
C ALA A 157 9.77 -13.07 9.06
N TYR A 158 8.85 -13.40 8.14
CA TYR A 158 8.88 -12.96 6.75
C TYR A 158 8.71 -11.46 6.58
N ALA A 159 8.10 -10.78 7.56
CA ALA A 159 7.80 -9.37 7.45
C ALA A 159 9.05 -8.48 7.53
N ASN A 160 10.25 -9.02 7.82
CA ASN A 160 11.54 -8.34 7.68
C ASN A 160 11.52 -6.87 8.14
N GLU A 161 11.04 -6.61 9.36
CA GLU A 161 10.96 -5.26 9.93
C GLU A 161 10.09 -4.28 9.12
N MET A 162 9.08 -4.77 8.39
CA MET A 162 8.11 -3.93 7.67
C MET A 162 7.00 -3.38 8.58
N PHE A 163 6.95 -3.77 9.86
CA PHE A 163 5.94 -3.33 10.84
C PHE A 163 4.52 -3.67 10.39
N SER A 164 4.33 -4.92 9.97
CA SER A 164 3.06 -5.47 9.50
C SER A 164 3.10 -6.98 9.61
N ASP A 165 2.01 -7.57 10.09
CA ASP A 165 1.75 -9.01 10.01
C ASP A 165 1.23 -9.45 8.64
N PHE A 166 0.91 -8.50 7.76
CA PHE A 166 0.27 -8.73 6.46
C PHE A 166 -1.04 -9.52 6.53
N GLU A 167 -1.69 -9.53 7.68
CA GLU A 167 -2.98 -10.19 7.91
C GLU A 167 -4.14 -9.19 7.72
N PRO A 168 -5.36 -9.68 7.41
CA PRO A 168 -6.52 -8.83 7.19
C PRO A 168 -7.29 -8.54 8.51
N HIS A 169 -7.47 -7.25 8.85
CA HIS A 169 -8.15 -6.78 10.06
C HIS A 169 -9.25 -5.76 9.80
N VAL A 170 -10.19 -5.63 10.74
CA VAL A 170 -11.23 -4.60 10.74
C VAL A 170 -10.87 -3.52 11.76
N LEU A 171 -10.49 -2.34 11.26
CA LEU A 171 -10.21 -1.14 12.07
C LEU A 171 -11.36 -0.11 12.04
N ALA A 172 -12.46 -0.42 11.33
CA ALA A 172 -13.61 0.48 11.15
C ALA A 172 -13.23 1.91 10.72
N VAL A 173 -12.31 2.01 9.75
CA VAL A 173 -11.93 3.27 9.13
C VAL A 173 -13.17 3.89 8.45
N PRO A 174 -13.47 5.19 8.66
CA PRO A 174 -14.57 5.87 7.99
C PRO A 174 -14.51 5.68 6.49
N GLN A 175 -15.63 5.32 5.88
CA GLN A 175 -15.70 5.08 4.45
C GLN A 175 -16.05 6.37 3.74
N VAL A 176 -15.06 6.98 3.08
CA VAL A 176 -15.21 8.25 2.37
C VAL A 176 -15.66 7.99 0.95
N LEU A 177 -16.73 8.68 0.54
CA LEU A 177 -17.23 8.58 -0.83
C LEU A 177 -16.92 9.86 -1.60
N PRO A 178 -16.27 9.75 -2.77
CA PRO A 178 -16.04 10.90 -3.62
C PRO A 178 -17.32 11.32 -4.37
N ALA A 179 -17.34 12.60 -4.76
CA ALA A 179 -18.41 13.21 -5.55
C ALA A 179 -18.49 12.63 -6.97
N PHE A 180 -17.34 12.21 -7.50
CA PHE A 180 -17.22 11.53 -8.78
C PHE A 180 -16.72 10.10 -8.55
N ARG A 181 -17.45 9.12 -9.09
CA ARG A 181 -17.15 7.70 -8.89
C ARG A 181 -16.97 7.02 -10.25
N ASN A 182 -15.98 6.15 -10.33
CA ASN A 182 -15.72 5.29 -11.47
C ASN A 182 -15.91 3.79 -11.14
N MET A 183 -16.29 3.49 -9.90
CA MET A 183 -16.70 2.16 -9.43
C MET A 183 -18.00 2.26 -8.64
N ARG A 184 -18.73 1.14 -8.59
CA ARG A 184 -19.90 0.99 -7.74
C ARG A 184 -19.44 0.46 -6.38
N PHE A 185 -19.89 1.13 -5.31
CA PHE A 185 -19.71 0.66 -3.95
C PHE A 185 -20.72 -0.45 -3.63
N ASN A 186 -20.41 -1.27 -2.64
CA ASN A 186 -21.27 -2.30 -2.09
C ASN A 186 -22.35 -1.70 -1.16
N GLY A 187 -23.13 -2.59 -0.54
CA GLY A 187 -24.19 -2.20 0.39
C GLY A 187 -25.50 -1.81 -0.31
N PRO A 188 -26.63 -1.83 0.42
CA PRO A 188 -27.91 -1.35 -0.11
C PRO A 188 -27.90 0.13 -0.51
N GLY A 189 -27.04 0.93 0.13
CA GLY A 189 -26.86 2.36 -0.16
C GLY A 189 -25.85 2.66 -1.26
N GLU A 190 -25.15 1.66 -1.79
CA GLU A 190 -23.99 1.86 -2.67
C GLU A 190 -22.99 2.85 -2.07
N ASP A 191 -22.69 2.63 -0.80
CA ASP A 191 -21.90 3.48 0.07
C ASP A 191 -20.92 2.71 0.96
N GLU A 192 -20.69 1.44 0.64
CA GLU A 192 -19.81 0.56 1.39
C GLU A 192 -18.68 -0.04 0.55
N ASP A 193 -17.48 -0.14 1.08
CA ASP A 193 -16.39 -0.99 0.61
C ASP A 193 -16.33 -2.21 1.54
N TYR A 194 -16.70 -3.38 1.02
CA TYR A 194 -16.69 -4.63 1.80
C TYR A 194 -15.28 -5.21 2.00
N GLY A 195 -14.22 -4.59 1.47
CA GLY A 195 -12.83 -5.00 1.64
C GLY A 195 -12.58 -6.41 1.10
N LEU A 196 -11.93 -7.26 1.89
CA LEU A 196 -11.55 -8.63 1.51
C LEU A 196 -12.73 -9.51 1.03
N GLU A 197 -13.95 -9.30 1.52
CA GLU A 197 -15.13 -10.05 1.05
C GLU A 197 -15.35 -9.91 -0.45
N GLN A 198 -14.99 -8.77 -1.06
CA GLN A 198 -15.13 -8.59 -2.51
C GLN A 198 -14.29 -9.59 -3.31
N GLN A 199 -13.24 -10.12 -2.70
CA GLN A 199 -12.36 -11.13 -3.29
C GLN A 199 -12.77 -12.55 -2.89
N THR A 200 -13.11 -12.76 -1.61
CA THR A 200 -13.38 -14.11 -1.08
C THR A 200 -14.83 -14.55 -1.25
N GLY A 201 -15.75 -13.60 -1.42
CA GLY A 201 -17.20 -13.84 -1.37
C GLY A 201 -17.73 -14.26 0.01
N ASN A 202 -16.87 -14.24 1.05
CA ASN A 202 -17.22 -14.68 2.39
C ASN A 202 -17.55 -13.49 3.29
N GLU A 203 -18.77 -13.45 3.81
CA GLU A 203 -19.23 -12.39 4.71
C GLU A 203 -18.39 -12.28 6.00
N ALA A 204 -17.71 -13.35 6.43
CA ALA A 204 -16.80 -13.31 7.57
C ALA A 204 -15.55 -12.45 7.30
N ASP A 205 -15.27 -12.10 6.04
CA ASP A 205 -14.16 -11.25 5.62
C ASP A 205 -14.55 -9.80 5.37
N ARG A 206 -15.83 -9.45 5.56
CA ARG A 206 -16.35 -8.10 5.35
C ARG A 206 -15.57 -7.06 6.16
N TYR A 207 -15.20 -5.97 5.49
CA TYR A 207 -14.44 -4.81 5.99
C TYR A 207 -13.01 -5.11 6.45
N LYS A 208 -12.48 -6.31 6.17
CA LYS A 208 -11.08 -6.59 6.48
C LYS A 208 -10.18 -5.97 5.41
N PHE A 209 -9.12 -5.32 5.88
CA PHE A 209 -8.01 -4.83 5.07
C PHE A 209 -6.71 -5.30 5.68
N ARG A 210 -5.75 -5.60 4.81
CA ARG A 210 -4.41 -6.04 5.19
C ARG A 210 -3.68 -4.95 5.95
N THR A 211 -3.03 -5.30 7.06
CA THR A 211 -2.12 -4.40 7.77
C THR A 211 -1.05 -3.86 6.80
N SER A 212 -0.99 -2.54 6.61
CA SER A 212 0.02 -1.93 5.75
C SER A 212 1.35 -1.75 6.50
N PRO A 213 2.51 -1.90 5.83
CA PRO A 213 3.80 -1.52 6.40
C PRO A 213 3.84 -0.06 6.87
N LEU A 214 4.53 0.21 7.98
CA LEU A 214 4.64 1.56 8.57
C LEU A 214 5.91 2.34 8.18
N ARG A 215 6.76 1.78 7.32
CA ARG A 215 7.98 2.48 6.88
C ARG A 215 7.63 3.71 6.04
N ASN A 216 8.37 4.81 6.26
CA ASN A 216 8.28 6.05 5.48
C ASN A 216 6.90 6.75 5.50
N LEU A 217 6.13 6.58 6.58
CA LEU A 217 4.82 7.24 6.73
C LEU A 217 4.89 8.77 6.71
N ALA A 218 6.03 9.37 7.12
CA ALA A 218 6.20 10.82 7.09
C ALA A 218 6.10 11.44 5.69
N PHE A 219 6.20 10.64 4.62
CA PHE A 219 6.11 11.12 3.25
C PHE A 219 4.76 10.82 2.59
N GLN A 220 3.83 10.17 3.30
CA GLN A 220 2.51 9.84 2.78
C GLN A 220 1.56 11.04 2.93
N PRO A 221 0.82 11.42 1.88
CA PRO A 221 -0.12 12.56 1.92
C PRO A 221 -1.46 12.20 2.57
N ALA A 222 -1.79 10.91 2.65
CA ALA A 222 -3.02 10.39 3.23
C ALA A 222 -2.80 8.97 3.77
N PHE A 223 -3.68 8.55 4.67
CA PHE A 223 -3.56 7.31 5.44
C PHE A 223 -4.84 6.47 5.34
N MET A 224 -4.71 5.18 5.67
CA MET A 224 -5.72 4.12 5.51
C MET A 224 -6.01 3.76 4.04
N HIS A 225 -6.85 2.75 3.83
CA HIS A 225 -7.11 2.16 2.50
C HIS A 225 -7.80 3.12 1.50
N ASN A 226 -8.49 4.14 2.01
CA ASN A 226 -9.30 5.08 1.22
C ASN A 226 -8.86 6.54 1.39
N GLY A 227 -7.75 6.80 2.10
CA GLY A 227 -7.27 8.16 2.35
C GLY A 227 -8.11 8.98 3.33
N ALA A 228 -8.92 8.35 4.20
CA ALA A 228 -9.80 9.05 5.13
C ALA A 228 -9.06 10.00 6.10
N TYR A 229 -7.79 9.76 6.40
CA TYR A 229 -7.01 10.66 7.24
C TYR A 229 -5.89 11.29 6.43
N VAL A 230 -5.75 12.60 6.54
CA VAL A 230 -4.65 13.37 5.91
C VAL A 230 -3.62 13.83 6.94
N CYS A 231 -3.94 13.78 8.24
CA CYS A 231 -2.98 13.97 9.32
C CYS A 231 -2.59 12.60 9.91
N LEU A 232 -1.29 12.35 10.05
CA LEU A 232 -0.81 11.11 10.67
C LEU A 232 -1.27 11.02 12.13
N GLU A 233 -1.35 12.15 12.82
CA GLU A 233 -1.89 12.28 14.18
C GLU A 233 -3.30 11.68 14.27
N ASP A 234 -4.19 12.04 13.35
CA ASP A 234 -5.57 11.56 13.38
C ASP A 234 -5.65 10.07 13.02
N ALA A 235 -4.79 9.62 12.09
CA ALA A 235 -4.69 8.21 11.77
C ALA A 235 -4.23 7.39 12.99
N VAL A 236 -3.23 7.86 13.76
CA VAL A 236 -2.77 7.20 14.99
C VAL A 236 -3.84 7.29 16.09
N ARG A 237 -4.49 8.44 16.27
CA ARG A 237 -5.58 8.57 17.26
C ARG A 237 -6.77 7.68 16.94
N HIS A 238 -7.12 7.48 15.67
CA HIS A 238 -8.15 6.53 15.28
C HIS A 238 -7.85 5.12 15.81
N HIS A 239 -6.59 4.67 15.74
CA HIS A 239 -6.22 3.35 16.32
C HIS A 239 -6.40 3.31 17.85
N LEU A 240 -6.24 4.45 18.53
CA LEU A 240 -6.41 4.55 19.98
C LEU A 240 -7.89 4.58 20.40
N GLU A 241 -8.73 5.23 19.60
CA GLU A 241 -10.08 5.67 19.95
C GLU A 241 -11.10 5.35 18.84
N VAL A 242 -11.02 4.14 18.25
CA VAL A 242 -11.77 3.74 17.04
C VAL A 242 -13.25 4.09 17.10
N TYR A 243 -13.94 3.79 18.20
CA TYR A 243 -15.39 4.03 18.31
C TYR A 243 -15.77 5.50 18.25
N ASP A 244 -15.02 6.36 18.95
CA ASP A 244 -15.31 7.78 19.02
C ASP A 244 -14.91 8.44 17.70
N PHE A 245 -13.69 8.18 17.21
CA PHE A 245 -13.19 8.71 15.94
C PHE A 245 -14.02 8.31 14.74
N ALA A 246 -14.51 7.06 14.68
CA ALA A 246 -15.32 6.62 13.55
C ALA A 246 -16.72 7.27 13.57
N ARG A 247 -17.33 7.47 14.75
CA ARG A 247 -18.67 8.07 14.89
C ARG A 247 -18.66 9.59 14.74
N SER A 248 -17.58 10.26 15.11
CA SER A 248 -17.44 11.71 15.02
C SER A 248 -16.61 12.15 13.81
N TYR A 249 -16.42 11.27 12.82
CA TYR A 249 -15.60 11.58 11.66
C TYR A 249 -16.26 12.65 10.78
N GLU A 250 -15.47 13.67 10.41
CA GLU A 250 -15.89 14.79 9.57
C GLU A 250 -15.03 14.87 8.30
N LEU A 251 -15.62 15.31 7.20
CA LEU A 251 -14.97 15.39 5.88
C LEU A 251 -14.23 16.72 5.65
N ASP A 252 -14.18 17.60 6.66
CA ASP A 252 -13.74 18.99 6.53
C ASP A 252 -12.23 19.15 6.20
N LYS A 253 -11.42 18.15 6.55
CA LYS A 253 -9.97 18.09 6.21
C LYS A 253 -9.67 17.56 4.81
N LEU A 254 -10.60 16.85 4.17
CA LEU A 254 -10.37 16.24 2.85
C LEU A 254 -10.51 17.26 1.71
N ASP A 255 -10.05 16.95 0.51
CA ASP A 255 -10.31 17.81 -0.65
C ASP A 255 -11.81 17.83 -1.03
N PRO A 256 -12.34 18.94 -1.61
CA PRO A 256 -13.77 19.11 -1.84
C PRO A 256 -14.45 17.99 -2.63
N ASP A 257 -13.75 17.37 -3.56
CA ASP A 257 -14.23 16.26 -4.37
C ASP A 257 -14.35 14.94 -3.60
N LEU A 258 -13.72 14.82 -2.43
CA LEU A 258 -13.84 13.69 -1.52
C LEU A 258 -14.93 13.88 -0.45
N ARG A 259 -15.63 15.03 -0.43
CA ARG A 259 -16.59 15.37 0.63
C ARG A 259 -18.05 15.03 0.31
N ALA A 260 -18.33 14.01 -0.51
CA ALA A 260 -19.71 13.75 -0.91
C ALA A 260 -20.56 13.15 0.22
N SER A 261 -20.05 12.10 0.87
CA SER A 261 -20.70 11.48 2.03
C SER A 261 -19.75 10.53 2.74
N VAL A 262 -20.14 10.11 3.94
CA VAL A 262 -19.51 9.02 4.70
C VAL A 262 -20.46 7.83 4.69
N GLY A 263 -19.94 6.63 4.46
CA GLY A 263 -20.70 5.38 4.52
C GLY A 263 -21.11 4.98 5.95
N PRO A 264 -21.94 3.93 6.11
CA PRO A 264 -22.44 3.52 7.42
C PRO A 264 -21.32 2.95 8.31
N VAL A 265 -21.19 3.51 9.52
CA VAL A 265 -20.10 3.15 10.45
C VAL A 265 -20.43 1.95 11.35
N GLU A 266 -21.67 1.83 11.81
CA GLU A 266 -22.06 0.80 12.78
C GLU A 266 -21.84 -0.65 12.31
N PRO A 267 -22.08 -1.01 11.02
CA PRO A 267 -21.74 -2.35 10.52
C PRO A 267 -20.26 -2.71 10.68
N MET A 268 -19.36 -1.72 10.52
CA MET A 268 -17.92 -1.93 10.72
C MET A 268 -17.57 -2.04 12.20
N LEU A 269 -18.12 -1.17 13.04
CA LEU A 269 -17.88 -1.18 14.49
C LEU A 269 -18.31 -2.49 15.16
N GLY A 270 -19.38 -3.12 14.66
CA GLY A 270 -19.81 -4.45 15.11
C GLY A 270 -18.85 -5.59 14.77
N ARG A 271 -17.83 -5.33 13.94
CA ARG A 271 -16.84 -6.31 13.45
C ARG A 271 -15.40 -5.99 13.87
N VAL A 272 -15.18 -4.91 14.62
CA VAL A 272 -13.86 -4.55 15.14
C VAL A 272 -13.35 -5.66 16.07
N GLN A 273 -12.09 -6.05 15.88
CA GLN A 273 -11.47 -7.13 16.63
C GLN A 273 -11.29 -6.77 18.11
N GLU A 274 -11.37 -7.77 18.99
CA GLU A 274 -11.35 -7.59 20.45
C GLU A 274 -10.10 -6.84 20.96
N LEU A 275 -8.95 -7.05 20.32
CA LEU A 275 -7.69 -6.35 20.63
C LEU A 275 -7.84 -4.82 20.49
N ILE A 276 -8.52 -4.35 19.44
CA ILE A 276 -8.76 -2.93 19.19
C ILE A 276 -9.74 -2.36 20.22
N ASN A 277 -10.71 -3.16 20.68
CA ASN A 277 -11.68 -2.75 21.70
C ASN A 277 -11.04 -2.48 23.07
N SER A 278 -9.86 -3.04 23.32
CA SER A 278 -9.10 -2.84 24.55
C SER A 278 -8.24 -1.56 24.55
N SER A 279 -8.09 -0.91 23.40
CA SER A 279 -7.29 0.31 23.26
C SER A 279 -7.84 1.47 24.08
N ARG A 280 -6.95 2.37 24.50
CA ARG A 280 -7.26 3.56 25.31
C ARG A 280 -6.46 4.77 24.80
N PRO A 281 -6.97 5.99 24.99
CA PRO A 281 -6.21 7.21 24.78
C PRO A 281 -4.89 7.20 25.54
N LEU A 282 -3.84 7.72 24.92
CA LEU A 282 -2.56 7.97 25.58
C LEU A 282 -2.52 9.39 26.14
N PRO A 283 -1.82 9.65 27.26
CA PRO A 283 -1.42 10.99 27.65
C PRO A 283 -0.67 11.69 26.51
N ASP A 284 -0.82 13.01 26.37
CA ASP A 284 -0.24 13.78 25.26
C ASP A 284 1.26 13.52 25.04
N GLU A 285 2.06 13.46 26.11
CA GLU A 285 3.50 13.17 26.01
C GLU A 285 3.79 11.77 25.43
N GLU A 286 3.02 10.76 25.84
CA GLU A 286 3.18 9.39 25.33
C GLU A 286 2.70 9.28 23.88
N PHE A 287 1.62 9.97 23.55
CA PHE A 287 1.14 10.07 22.17
C PHE A 287 2.19 10.71 21.26
N ASP A 288 2.78 11.83 21.68
CA ASP A 288 3.82 12.53 20.91
C ASP A 288 5.06 11.65 20.74
N GLN A 289 5.43 10.86 21.74
CA GLN A 289 6.54 9.90 21.66
C GLN A 289 6.26 8.78 20.65
N VAL A 290 5.06 8.18 20.67
CA VAL A 290 4.65 7.17 19.68
C VAL A 290 4.61 7.78 18.28
N LEU A 291 4.09 9.00 18.16
CA LEU A 291 4.03 9.71 16.90
C LEU A 291 5.43 10.01 16.34
N ASP A 292 6.38 10.47 17.16
CA ASP A 292 7.76 10.72 16.75
C ASP A 292 8.46 9.41 16.35
N PHE A 293 8.20 8.31 17.06
CA PHE A 293 8.69 6.99 16.66
C PHE A 293 8.16 6.59 15.27
N VAL A 294 6.85 6.55 15.07
CA VAL A 294 6.24 6.09 13.81
C VAL A 294 6.55 7.05 12.66
N ARG A 295 6.55 8.36 12.90
CA ARG A 295 6.83 9.38 11.89
C ARG A 295 8.31 9.41 11.51
N ASN A 296 9.20 9.56 12.49
CA ASN A 296 10.58 9.94 12.22
C ASN A 296 11.54 8.76 12.39
N ALA A 297 11.34 7.89 13.37
CA ALA A 297 12.26 6.77 13.59
C ALA A 297 12.13 5.67 12.54
N LEU A 298 10.96 5.54 11.89
CA LEU A 298 10.69 4.57 10.81
C LEU A 298 10.86 5.16 9.39
N THR A 299 11.38 6.38 9.28
CA THR A 299 11.54 7.07 8.00
C THR A 299 13.00 7.08 7.54
N ASP A 300 13.22 6.52 6.36
CA ASP A 300 14.51 6.52 5.69
C ASP A 300 14.69 7.83 4.88
N PRO A 301 15.75 8.62 5.13
CA PRO A 301 16.02 9.84 4.37
C PRO A 301 16.16 9.63 2.85
N GLY A 302 16.64 8.45 2.42
CA GLY A 302 16.75 8.04 1.03
C GLY A 302 15.41 7.70 0.36
N ALA A 303 14.33 7.58 1.13
CA ALA A 303 12.96 7.44 0.63
C ALA A 303 12.25 8.80 0.43
N HIS A 304 12.88 9.91 0.83
CA HIS A 304 12.30 11.24 0.63
C HIS A 304 12.03 11.50 -0.86
N PRO A 305 10.85 12.06 -1.26
CA PRO A 305 10.52 12.27 -2.67
C PRO A 305 11.60 13.03 -3.47
N ASP A 306 12.25 14.00 -2.84
CA ASP A 306 13.35 14.73 -3.49
C ASP A 306 14.60 13.89 -3.75
N SER A 307 14.89 12.91 -2.90
CA SER A 307 15.96 11.94 -3.10
C SER A 307 15.68 11.01 -4.28
N LEU A 308 14.40 10.80 -4.61
CA LEU A 308 13.95 9.92 -5.70
C LEU A 308 13.87 10.62 -7.06
N ARG A 309 14.03 11.96 -7.12
CA ARG A 309 14.02 12.73 -8.38
C ARG A 309 14.99 12.19 -9.42
N ALA A 310 16.16 11.73 -8.97
CA ALA A 310 17.19 11.18 -9.85
C ALA A 310 16.79 9.88 -10.56
N LEU A 311 15.72 9.21 -10.12
CA LEU A 311 15.19 8.00 -10.76
C LEU A 311 14.33 8.32 -11.99
N VAL A 312 13.86 9.57 -12.13
CA VAL A 312 13.06 9.97 -13.30
C VAL A 312 14.01 10.15 -14.48
N PRO A 313 13.81 9.43 -15.60
CA PRO A 313 14.67 9.57 -16.77
C PRO A 313 14.49 10.95 -17.40
N ALA A 314 15.50 11.44 -18.12
CA ALA A 314 15.43 12.72 -18.82
C ALA A 314 14.43 12.71 -20.01
N SER A 315 14.16 11.54 -20.57
CA SER A 315 13.21 11.32 -21.66
C SER A 315 12.79 9.85 -21.71
N LEU A 316 11.64 9.57 -22.35
CA LEU A 316 11.19 8.21 -22.63
C LEU A 316 11.61 7.79 -24.05
N PRO A 317 12.06 6.54 -24.28
CA PRO A 317 12.29 6.00 -25.62
C PRO A 317 11.09 6.10 -26.58
N SER A 318 9.88 6.17 -26.04
CA SER A 318 8.64 6.38 -26.82
C SER A 318 8.49 7.81 -27.37
N GLY A 319 9.28 8.78 -26.89
CA GLY A 319 9.10 10.20 -27.17
C GLY A 319 7.88 10.84 -26.50
N LEU A 320 7.13 10.08 -25.69
CA LEU A 320 6.03 10.63 -24.89
C LEU A 320 6.55 11.59 -23.82
N PRO A 321 5.76 12.61 -23.43
CA PRO A 321 6.13 13.50 -22.35
C PRO A 321 6.23 12.71 -21.03
N LEU A 322 7.19 13.12 -20.19
CA LEU A 322 7.26 12.61 -18.83
C LEU A 322 6.08 13.12 -18.02
N HIS A 323 5.63 12.31 -17.06
CA HIS A 323 4.67 12.76 -16.07
C HIS A 323 5.28 13.87 -15.20
N HIS A 324 4.42 14.81 -14.79
CA HIS A 324 4.78 15.79 -13.78
C HIS A 324 4.58 15.15 -12.41
N PHE A 325 5.67 15.02 -11.66
CA PHE A 325 5.65 14.48 -10.29
C PHE A 325 5.63 15.63 -9.29
N GLU A 326 4.88 15.44 -8.21
CA GLU A 326 4.95 16.28 -7.03
C GLU A 326 6.18 15.91 -6.20
N TRP A 327 6.75 16.91 -5.53
CA TRP A 327 8.00 16.77 -4.80
C TRP A 327 7.90 17.38 -3.40
N GLY A 328 8.84 17.02 -2.53
CA GLY A 328 8.80 17.37 -1.11
C GLY A 328 7.70 16.62 -0.33
N ILE A 329 7.50 17.03 0.91
CA ILE A 329 6.44 16.50 1.78
C ILE A 329 5.20 17.37 1.60
N GLN A 330 4.10 16.77 1.15
CA GLN A 330 2.81 17.44 1.13
C GLN A 330 2.28 17.52 2.56
N SER A 331 2.07 18.73 3.07
CA SER A 331 1.39 18.96 4.36
C SER A 331 -0.07 19.32 4.08
N PRO A 332 -1.03 18.45 4.39
CA PRO A 332 -2.43 18.74 4.15
C PRO A 332 -2.91 19.89 5.04
N LYS A 333 -3.97 20.58 4.61
CA LYS A 333 -4.53 21.69 5.40
C LYS A 333 -5.06 21.17 6.75
N GLY A 334 -4.66 21.80 7.84
CA GLY A 334 -5.16 21.47 9.17
C GLY A 334 -4.42 20.33 9.87
N CYS A 335 -3.27 19.95 9.30
CA CYS A 335 -2.13 19.36 9.98
C CYS A 335 -1.00 20.43 10.03
#